data_AF-F5L7J6-F1
#
_entry.id   AF-F5L7J6-F1
#
_cell.length_a   1.000
_cell.length_b   1.000
_cell.length_c   1.000
_cell.angle_alpha   90.00
_cell.angle_beta   90.00
_cell.angle_gamma   90.00
#
_symmetry.space_group_name_H-M   'P 1'
#
loop_
_entity.id
_entity.type
_entity.pdbx_description
1 polymer ?
#
loop_
_entity_poly.entity_id
_entity_poly.type
_entity_poly.pdbx_seq_one_letter_code
_entity_poly.pdbx_strand_id
1 'polypeptide(L)'
;MKFIDDLYEFYKDKLVGDEEDAVALILYTLQEHTREDLMKLIGEMSDEEVFQMVGQFLIGQLKEKMAREGLGQHRPVDENQKIH
;
A
#
# COMPACT_ATOMS: atom_id res chain seq x y z
N MET A 1 5.14 -3.39 -13.61
CA MET A 1 4.42 -4.67 -13.76
C MET A 1 3.34 -4.51 -14.82
N LYS A 2 3.28 -5.43 -15.79
CA LYS A 2 2.33 -5.39 -16.92
C LYS A 2 0.86 -5.24 -16.48
N PHE A 3 0.46 -5.85 -15.36
CA PHE A 3 -0.90 -5.72 -14.83
C PHE A 3 -1.29 -4.27 -14.46
N ILE A 4 -0.37 -3.47 -13.92
CA ILE A 4 -0.68 -2.05 -13.62
C ILE A 4 -0.78 -1.25 -14.91
N ASP A 5 0.06 -1.55 -15.90
CA ASP A 5 0.00 -0.90 -17.21
C ASP A 5 -1.32 -1.24 -17.92
N ASP A 6 -1.72 -2.51 -17.90
CA ASP A 6 -2.99 -2.98 -18.45
C ASP A 6 -4.18 -2.34 -17.71
N LEU A 7 -4.16 -2.32 -16.37
CA LEU A 7 -5.21 -1.69 -15.57
C LEU A 7 -5.32 -0.19 -15.83
N TYR A 8 -4.18 0.50 -15.93
CA TYR A 8 -4.13 1.92 -16.28
C TYR A 8 -4.71 2.16 -17.66
N GLU A 9 -4.32 1.38 -18.66
CA GLU A 9 -4.84 1.49 -20.02
C GLU A 9 -6.36 1.24 -20.12
N PHE A 10 -6.89 0.28 -19.37
CA PHE A 10 -8.33 -0.01 -19.34
C PHE A 10 -9.18 1.08 -18.68
N TYR A 11 -8.60 1.78 -17.70
CA TYR A 11 -9.35 2.70 -16.85
C TYR A 11 -8.93 4.16 -17.00
N LYS A 12 -7.89 4.52 -17.77
CA LYS A 12 -7.43 5.91 -17.96
C LYS A 12 -8.53 6.88 -18.41
N ASP A 13 -9.46 6.42 -19.25
CA ASP A 13 -10.57 7.25 -19.73
C ASP A 13 -11.73 7.34 -18.72
N LYS A 14 -11.70 6.49 -17.67
CA LYS A 14 -12.65 6.46 -16.54
C LYS A 14 -12.08 7.03 -15.24
N LEU A 15 -10.76 7.23 -15.17
CA LEU A 15 -10.04 7.96 -14.12
C LEU A 15 -10.29 9.47 -14.29
N VAL A 16 -11.56 9.87 -14.24
CA VAL A 16 -11.99 11.27 -14.34
C VAL A 16 -12.05 11.92 -12.94
N GLY A 17 -11.88 11.14 -11.87
CA GLY A 17 -11.89 11.60 -10.47
C GLY A 17 -10.55 11.43 -9.74
N ASP A 18 -10.56 11.82 -8.46
CA ASP A 18 -9.42 11.98 -7.56
C ASP A 18 -8.72 10.64 -7.23
N GLU A 19 -7.56 10.68 -6.56
CA GLU A 19 -6.78 9.48 -6.19
C GLU A 19 -7.59 8.35 -5.52
N GLU A 20 -8.69 8.69 -4.84
CA GLU A 20 -9.59 7.73 -4.18
C GLU A 20 -10.30 6.78 -5.15
N ASP A 21 -10.61 7.21 -6.38
CA ASP A 21 -11.28 6.36 -7.37
C ASP A 21 -10.37 5.25 -7.88
N ALA A 22 -9.07 5.53 -8.01
CA ALA A 22 -8.07 4.54 -8.39
C ALA A 22 -7.92 3.46 -7.30
N VAL A 23 -7.98 3.84 -6.02
CA VAL A 23 -7.91 2.90 -4.90
C VAL A 23 -9.14 1.99 -4.87
N ALA A 24 -10.35 2.56 -4.99
CA ALA A 24 -11.59 1.80 -5.02
C ALA A 24 -11.61 0.80 -6.19
N LEU A 25 -11.12 1.22 -7.36
CA LEU A 25 -11.03 0.38 -8.56
C LEU A 25 -10.08 -0.80 -8.37
N ILE A 26 -8.89 -0.57 -7.82
CA ILE A 26 -7.93 -1.64 -7.54
C ILE A 26 -8.54 -2.64 -6.55
N LEU A 27 -9.15 -2.16 -5.47
CA LEU A 27 -9.78 -3.02 -4.47
C LEU A 27 -10.92 -3.85 -5.05
N TYR A 28 -11.80 -3.23 -5.85
CA TYR A 28 -12.88 -3.95 -6.53
C TYR A 28 -12.32 -5.03 -7.47
N THR A 29 -11.30 -4.69 -8.25
CA THR A 29 -10.65 -5.62 -9.17
C THR A 29 -10.05 -6.79 -8.40
N LEU A 30 -9.33 -6.55 -7.30
CA LEU A 30 -8.70 -7.59 -6.49
C LEU A 30 -9.70 -8.46 -5.71
N GLN A 31 -10.89 -7.92 -5.37
CA GLN A 31 -11.92 -8.68 -4.64
C GLN A 31 -12.45 -9.89 -5.42
N GLU A 32 -12.44 -9.83 -6.76
CA GLU A 32 -12.91 -10.93 -7.61
C GLU A 32 -11.85 -12.04 -7.80
N HIS A 33 -10.60 -11.81 -7.36
CA HIS A 33 -9.49 -12.75 -7.54
C HIS A 33 -9.39 -13.77 -6.41
N THR A 34 -9.12 -15.03 -6.75
CA THR A 34 -8.78 -16.05 -5.75
C THR A 34 -7.34 -15.87 -5.27
N ARG A 35 -6.97 -16.53 -4.15
CA ARG A 35 -5.58 -16.58 -3.71
C ARG A 35 -4.63 -17.10 -4.80
N GLU A 36 -5.08 -18.06 -5.61
CA GLU A 36 -4.27 -18.60 -6.71
C GLU A 36 -4.00 -17.53 -7.78
N ASP A 37 -5.01 -16.74 -8.12
CA ASP A 37 -4.89 -15.68 -9.13
C ASP A 37 -3.97 -14.56 -8.64
N LEU A 38 -4.05 -14.20 -7.36
CA LEU A 38 -3.11 -13.26 -6.74
C LEU A 38 -1.67 -13.79 -6.73
N MET A 39 -1.48 -15.09 -6.52
CA MET A 39 -0.14 -15.68 -6.58
C MET A 39 0.43 -15.70 -8.01
N LYS A 40 -0.42 -15.84 -9.03
CA LYS A 40 -0.01 -15.70 -10.44
C LYS A 40 0.43 -14.26 -10.73
N LEU A 41 -0.36 -13.28 -10.28
CA LEU A 41 -0.02 -11.86 -10.42
C LEU A 41 1.32 -11.52 -9.77
N ILE A 42 1.56 -11.99 -8.53
CA ILE A 42 2.84 -11.80 -7.84
C ILE A 42 3.98 -12.50 -8.59
N GLY A 43 3.74 -13.66 -9.21
CA GLY A 43 4.72 -14.38 -10.01
C GLY A 43 5.17 -13.64 -11.29
N GLU A 44 4.39 -12.65 -11.75
CA GLU A 44 4.72 -11.80 -12.90
C GLU A 44 5.49 -10.53 -12.51
N MET A 45 5.62 -10.25 -11.21
CA MET A 45 6.37 -9.11 -10.69
C MET A 45 7.88 -9.37 -10.76
N SER A 46 8.66 -8.32 -10.92
CA SER A 46 10.12 -8.37 -10.75
C SER A 46 10.51 -8.58 -9.29
N ASP A 47 11.71 -9.08 -9.04
CA ASP A 47 12.24 -9.28 -7.68
C ASP A 47 12.17 -8.00 -6.84
N GLU A 48 12.43 -6.83 -7.44
CA GLU A 48 12.32 -5.54 -6.78
C GLU A 48 10.89 -5.21 -6.39
N GLU A 49 9.93 -5.42 -7.29
CA GLU A 49 8.51 -5.19 -7.02
C GLU A 49 7.99 -6.13 -5.92
N VAL A 50 8.41 -7.40 -5.92
CA VAL A 50 8.08 -8.35 -4.85
C VAL A 50 8.69 -7.91 -3.52
N PHE A 51 9.96 -7.49 -3.51
CA PHE A 51 10.62 -6.98 -2.32
C PHE A 51 9.89 -5.76 -1.74
N GLN A 52 9.51 -4.80 -2.59
CA GLN A 52 8.76 -3.61 -2.18
C GLN A 52 7.38 -3.97 -1.63
N MET A 53 6.64 -4.86 -2.30
CA MET A 53 5.31 -5.31 -1.86
C MET A 53 5.39 -5.95 -0.47
N VAL A 54 6.31 -6.90 -0.27
CA VAL A 54 6.50 -7.57 1.02
C VAL A 54 6.97 -6.57 2.08
N GLY A 55 7.91 -5.69 1.74
CA GLY A 55 8.42 -4.66 2.64
C GLY A 55 7.32 -3.73 3.15
N GLN A 56 6.49 -3.18 2.25
CA GLN A 56 5.38 -2.30 2.62
C GLN A 56 4.35 -3.00 3.51
N PHE A 57 3.98 -4.25 3.18
CA PHE A 57 3.07 -5.04 3.99
C PHE A 57 3.62 -5.23 5.42
N LEU A 58 4.88 -5.67 5.55
CA LEU A 58 5.51 -5.90 6.85
C LEU A 58 5.67 -4.60 7.65
N ILE A 59 6.02 -3.48 7.01
CA ILE A 59 6.09 -2.17 7.66
C ILE A 59 4.71 -1.76 8.22
N GLY A 60 3.64 -1.94 7.45
CA GLY A 60 2.27 -1.68 7.91
C GLY A 60 1.92 -2.50 9.15
N GLN A 61 2.12 -3.82 9.07
CA GLN A 61 1.85 -4.73 10.19
C GLN A 61 2.67 -4.39 11.44
N LEU A 62 3.95 -4.01 11.26
CA LEU A 62 4.83 -3.62 12.35
C LEU A 62 4.36 -2.32 13.01
N LYS A 63 4.00 -1.30 12.22
CA LYS A 63 3.46 -0.03 12.74
C LYS A 63 2.19 -0.25 13.55
N GLU A 64 1.27 -1.07 13.05
CA GLU A 64 0.06 -1.41 13.81
C GLU A 64 0.38 -2.12 15.13
N LYS A 65 1.32 -3.06 15.10
CA LYS A 65 1.76 -3.76 16.31
C LYS A 65 2.36 -2.80 17.32
N MET A 66 3.25 -1.91 16.87
CA MET A 66 3.86 -0.88 17.72
C MET A 66 2.79 0.03 18.33
N ALA A 67 1.80 0.47 17.55
CA ALA A 67 0.70 1.29 18.04
C ALA A 67 -0.15 0.56 19.11
N ARG A 68 -0.46 -0.73 18.89
CA ARG A 68 -1.18 -1.58 19.86
C ARG A 68 -0.41 -1.75 21.17
N GLU A 69 0.92 -1.81 21.10
CA GLU A 69 1.81 -1.97 22.26
C GLU A 69 2.25 -0.62 22.87
N GLY A 70 1.78 0.51 22.33
CA GLY A 70 2.13 1.86 22.81
C GLY A 70 3.57 2.30 22.49
N LEU A 71 4.28 1.56 21.65
CA LEU A 71 5.64 1.87 21.20
C LEU A 71 5.60 2.97 20.12
N GLY A 72 6.48 3.97 20.23
CA GLY A 72 6.54 5.09 19.26
C GLY A 72 5.66 6.31 19.59
N GLN A 73 4.95 6.31 20.72
CA GLN A 73 4.22 7.48 21.25
C GLN A 73 5.14 8.55 21.89
N HIS A 74 6.45 8.32 21.95
CA HIS A 74 7.41 9.38 22.26
C HIS A 74 7.56 10.29 21.03
N ARG A 75 6.71 11.32 20.97
CA ARG A 75 7.14 12.57 20.34
C ARG A 75 8.44 12.97 21.03
N PRO A 76 9.53 13.30 20.31
CA PRO A 76 10.61 14.00 20.95
C PRO A 76 10.01 15.22 21.63
N VAL A 77 10.16 15.33 22.95
CA VAL A 77 9.82 16.54 23.67
C VAL A 77 10.65 17.62 23.00
N ASP A 78 9.97 18.59 22.37
CA ASP A 78 10.65 19.72 21.79
C ASP A 78 11.29 20.49 22.95
N GLU A 79 12.59 20.29 23.17
CA GLU A 79 13.36 20.88 24.27
C GLU A 79 13.37 22.42 24.20
N ASN A 80 12.88 23.00 23.11
CA ASN A 80 12.73 24.45 22.92
C ASN A 80 11.51 25.08 23.63
N GLN A 81 10.65 24.30 24.29
CA GLN A 81 9.48 24.86 25.00
C GLN A 81 9.71 25.20 26.49
N LYS A 82 10.96 25.19 26.97
CA LYS A 82 11.32 25.53 28.37
C LYS A 82 11.84 26.96 28.59
N ILE A 83 11.61 27.87 27.66
CA ILE A 83 11.94 29.29 27.81
C ILE A 83 10.72 30.13 27.45
N HIS A 84 9.78 30.25 28.38
CA HIS A 84 9.00 31.46 28.64
C HIS A 84 8.30 31.38 30.00
#